data_AF-E3P7V0-F1
#
_entry.id   AF-E3P7V0-F1
#
_cell.length_a   1.000
_cell.length_b   1.000
_cell.length_c   1.000
_cell.angle_alpha   90.00
_cell.angle_beta   90.00
_cell.angle_gamma   90.00
#
_symmetry.space_group_name_H-M   'P 1'
#
loop_
_entity.id
_entity.type
_entity.pdbx_description
1 polymer ?
#
loop_
_entity_poly.entity_id
_entity_poly.type
_entity_poly.pdbx_seq_one_letter_code
_entity_poly.pdbx_strand_id
1 'polypeptide(L)'
;LCQRLTQQKFFFRERPFQPYHIYSILKNPLYYGEIKGGSLGKYLGTFEPILSKTIFLQVQEIRQSRRTAKKDTYPYLLRQKIRCPFCGRHLSSKYQWNTKKTKTLHYYHCT
;
A
#
# COMPACT_ATOMS: atom_id res chain seq x y z
N LEU A 1 -8.93 15.51 -3.58
CA LEU A 1 -10.17 14.78 -3.93
C LEU A 1 -11.11 14.62 -2.74
N CYS A 2 -10.69 13.98 -1.63
CA CYS A 2 -11.56 13.81 -0.46
C CYS A 2 -12.16 15.12 0.06
N GLN A 3 -11.35 16.18 0.21
CA GLN A 3 -11.83 17.51 0.61
C GLN A 3 -12.90 18.07 -0.33
N ARG A 4 -12.70 17.93 -1.65
CA ARG A 4 -13.69 18.34 -2.66
C ARG A 4 -15.00 17.56 -2.54
N LEU A 5 -14.92 16.24 -2.35
CA LEU A 5 -16.12 15.40 -2.16
C LEU A 5 -16.89 15.82 -0.91
N THR A 6 -16.19 16.12 0.19
CA THR A 6 -16.81 16.62 1.42
C THR A 6 -17.45 18.00 1.22
N GLN A 7 -16.81 18.92 0.50
CA GLN A 7 -17.41 20.21 0.13
C GLN A 7 -18.70 20.04 -0.70
N GLN A 8 -18.73 19.03 -1.57
CA GLN A 8 -19.90 18.66 -2.36
C GLN A 8 -20.94 17.84 -1.56
N LYS A 9 -20.78 17.70 -0.24
CA LYS A 9 -21.66 16.94 0.66
C LYS A 9 -21.76 15.43 0.32
N PHE A 10 -20.73 14.87 -0.32
CA PHE A 10 -20.61 13.42 -0.47
C PHE A 10 -19.86 12.82 0.72
N PHE A 11 -20.53 11.87 1.38
CA PHE A 11 -20.01 11.18 2.56
C PHE A 11 -19.94 9.67 2.35
N PHE A 12 -18.97 9.03 2.98
CA PHE A 12 -18.84 7.59 3.07
C PHE A 12 -19.37 7.12 4.41
N ARG A 13 -20.55 6.46 4.43
CA ARG A 13 -21.22 6.04 5.67
C ARG A 13 -21.34 7.19 6.67
N GLU A 14 -21.88 8.32 6.21
CA GLU A 14 -22.07 9.56 7.00
C GLU A 14 -20.78 10.25 7.48
N ARG A 15 -19.61 9.75 7.07
CA ARG A 15 -18.31 10.33 7.43
C ARG A 15 -17.57 10.85 6.19
N PRO A 16 -16.66 11.83 6.35
CA PRO A 16 -15.80 12.26 5.25
C PRO A 16 -14.97 11.09 4.68
N PHE A 17 -14.74 11.13 3.37
CA PHE A 17 -13.92 10.13 2.71
C PHE A 17 -12.46 10.17 3.20
N GLN A 18 -11.94 9.02 3.59
CA GLN A 18 -10.51 8.82 3.81
C GLN A 18 -9.85 8.38 2.49
N PRO A 19 -8.56 8.68 2.26
CA PRO A 19 -7.87 8.30 1.02
C PRO A 19 -7.97 6.80 0.68
N TYR A 20 -7.96 5.93 1.70
CA TYR A 20 -8.08 4.49 1.50
C TYR A 20 -9.48 4.06 1.04
N HIS A 21 -10.55 4.80 1.37
CA HIS A 21 -11.89 4.53 0.84
C HIS A 21 -11.91 4.72 -0.68
N ILE A 22 -11.38 5.85 -1.16
CA ILE A 22 -11.26 6.14 -2.59
C ILE A 22 -10.39 5.09 -3.27
N TYR A 23 -9.26 4.71 -2.65
CA TYR A 23 -8.39 3.66 -3.16
C TYR A 23 -9.13 2.34 -3.38
N SER A 24 -9.97 1.93 -2.42
CA SER A 24 -10.73 0.68 -2.47
C SER A 24 -11.81 0.71 -3.55
N ILE A 25 -12.54 1.84 -3.66
CA ILE A 25 -13.54 2.06 -4.71
C ILE A 25 -12.88 1.94 -6.09
N LEU A 26 -11.82 2.71 -6.35
CA LEU A 26 -11.15 2.71 -7.65
C LEU A 26 -10.46 1.39 -8.00
N LYS A 27 -10.29 0.46 -7.05
CA LYS A 27 -9.67 -0.87 -7.29
C LYS A 27 -10.70 -1.99 -7.43
N ASN A 28 -11.99 -1.72 -7.23
CA ASN A 28 -13.00 -2.77 -7.19
C ASN A 28 -13.39 -3.20 -8.62
N PRO A 29 -13.05 -4.43 -9.06
CA PRO A 29 -13.38 -4.90 -10.41
C PRO A 29 -14.88 -5.20 -10.59
N LEU A 30 -15.62 -5.25 -9.49
CA LEU A 30 -17.07 -5.42 -9.51
C LEU A 30 -17.76 -4.32 -10.34
N TYR A 31 -17.19 -3.13 -10.42
CA TYR A 31 -17.77 -2.02 -11.19
C TYR A 31 -17.74 -2.20 -12.71
N TYR A 32 -16.92 -3.12 -13.24
CA TYR A 32 -17.00 -3.55 -14.65
C TYR A 32 -17.55 -4.97 -14.81
N GLY A 33 -18.08 -5.56 -13.74
CA GLY A 33 -18.74 -6.88 -13.77
C GLY A 33 -17.88 -8.07 -13.35
N GLU A 34 -16.62 -7.90 -12.95
CA GLU A 34 -15.78 -9.04 -12.50
C GLU A 34 -15.85 -9.22 -10.97
N ILE A 35 -16.29 -10.41 -10.56
CA ILE A 35 -16.39 -10.82 -9.17
C ILE A 35 -15.15 -11.66 -8.80
N LYS A 36 -14.61 -11.44 -7.60
CA LYS A 36 -13.52 -12.24 -7.04
C LYS A 36 -14.11 -13.42 -6.26
N GLY A 37 -13.94 -14.63 -6.76
CA GLY A 37 -14.43 -15.89 -6.19
C GLY A 37 -13.51 -16.58 -5.18
N GLY A 38 -12.49 -15.89 -4.65
CA GLY A 38 -11.51 -16.51 -3.76
C GLY A 38 -10.74 -17.64 -4.46
N SER A 39 -10.91 -18.88 -3.99
CA SER A 39 -10.27 -20.08 -4.54
C SER A 39 -10.80 -20.48 -5.93
N LEU A 40 -12.01 -20.06 -6.29
CA LEU A 40 -12.63 -20.36 -7.60
C LEU A 40 -12.16 -19.42 -8.73
N GLY A 41 -11.27 -18.48 -8.42
CA GLY A 41 -10.77 -17.52 -9.40
C GLY A 41 -11.71 -16.34 -9.63
N LYS A 42 -11.69 -15.79 -10.84
CA LYS A 42 -12.46 -14.59 -11.23
C LYS A 42 -13.53 -14.98 -12.23
N TYR A 43 -14.73 -14.44 -12.07
CA TYR A 43 -15.85 -14.70 -12.99
C TYR A 43 -16.65 -13.43 -13.25
N LEU A 44 -17.40 -13.43 -14.35
CA LEU A 44 -18.29 -12.33 -14.70
C LEU A 44 -19.63 -12.49 -13.96
N GLY A 45 -20.07 -11.43 -13.31
CA GLY A 45 -21.40 -11.36 -12.71
C GLY A 45 -22.48 -11.15 -13.77
N THR A 46 -23.71 -11.47 -13.41
CA THR A 46 -24.90 -11.32 -14.26
C THR A 46 -25.57 -9.94 -14.13
N PHE A 47 -24.96 -9.00 -13.40
CA PHE A 47 -25.50 -7.66 -13.16
C PHE A 47 -24.94 -6.64 -14.17
N GLU A 48 -25.65 -5.54 -14.34
CA GLU A 48 -25.21 -4.44 -15.22
C GLU A 48 -24.00 -3.71 -14.62
N PRO A 49 -22.87 -3.61 -15.34
CA PRO A 49 -21.68 -2.93 -14.86
C PRO A 49 -21.89 -1.40 -14.82
N ILE A 50 -21.33 -0.75 -13.80
CA ILE A 50 -21.38 0.71 -13.64
C ILE A 50 -20.52 1.41 -14.70
N LEU A 51 -19.44 0.77 -15.14
CA LEU A 51 -18.50 1.32 -16.13
C LEU A 51 -17.88 0.21 -16.98
N SER A 52 -17.32 0.59 -18.13
CA SER A 52 -16.62 -0.34 -19.00
C SER A 52 -15.26 -0.77 -18.45
N LYS A 53 -14.81 -1.98 -18.81
CA LYS A 53 -13.47 -2.48 -18.46
C LYS A 53 -12.35 -1.56 -18.98
N THR A 54 -12.56 -0.91 -20.12
CA THR A 54 -11.58 0.02 -20.71
C THR A 54 -11.34 1.23 -19.82
N ILE A 55 -12.41 1.88 -19.34
CA ILE A 55 -12.31 3.01 -18.39
C ILE A 55 -11.63 2.56 -17.10
N PHE A 56 -11.99 1.39 -16.57
CA PHE A 56 -11.37 0.84 -15.37
C PHE A 56 -9.84 0.70 -15.52
N LEU A 57 -9.39 0.15 -16.65
CA LEU A 57 -7.97 -0.06 -16.94
C LEU A 57 -7.22 1.25 -17.10
N GLN A 58 -7.79 2.24 -17.80
CA GLN A 58 -7.22 3.59 -17.90
C GLN A 58 -7.02 4.22 -16.51
N VAL A 59 -8.00 4.08 -15.61
CA VAL A 59 -7.86 4.55 -14.23
C VAL A 59 -6.73 3.81 -13.49
N GLN A 60 -6.58 2.49 -13.68
CA GLN A 60 -5.46 1.75 -13.08
C GLN A 60 -4.12 2.24 -13.60
N GLU A 61 -4.00 2.54 -14.88
CA GLU A 61 -2.79 3.05 -15.50
C GLU A 61 -2.39 4.42 -14.93
N ILE A 62 -3.33 5.37 -14.85
CA ILE A 62 -3.11 6.68 -14.22
C ILE A 62 -2.65 6.54 -12.77
N ARG A 63 -3.18 5.56 -12.03
CA ARG A 63 -2.78 5.31 -10.65
C ARG A 63 -1.38 4.71 -10.56
N GLN A 64 -1.03 3.81 -11.48
CA GLN A 64 0.29 3.20 -11.52
C GLN A 64 1.35 4.23 -11.88
N SER A 65 1.09 5.12 -12.84
CA SER A 65 2.02 6.19 -13.22
C SER A 65 2.25 7.21 -12.11
N ARG A 66 1.24 7.45 -11.27
CA ARG A 66 1.34 8.34 -10.09
C ARG A 66 1.87 7.64 -8.83
N ARG A 67 2.21 6.35 -8.90
CA ARG A 67 2.73 5.62 -7.75
C ARG A 67 4.16 6.07 -7.48
N THR A 68 4.34 6.87 -6.42
CA THR A 68 5.68 7.21 -5.95
C THR A 68 6.39 5.94 -5.50
N ALA A 69 7.60 5.71 -6.04
CA ALA A 69 8.46 4.66 -5.53
C ALA A 69 8.69 4.89 -4.03
N LYS A 70 8.45 3.86 -3.21
CA LYS A 70 8.86 3.90 -1.81
C LYS A 70 10.38 3.97 -1.80
N LYS A 71 10.94 5.16 -1.58
CA LYS A 71 12.36 5.30 -1.27
C LYS A 71 12.56 4.77 0.14
N ASP A 72 13.46 3.81 0.27
CA ASP A 72 13.94 3.42 1.59
C ASP A 72 14.78 4.57 2.12
N THR A 73 14.20 5.37 3.01
CA THR A 73 14.88 6.49 3.67
C THR A 73 15.64 6.04 4.91
N TYR A 74 15.61 4.75 5.25
CA TYR A 74 16.32 4.26 6.42
C TYR A 74 17.84 4.26 6.18
N PRO A 75 18.65 4.61 7.19
CA PRO A 75 20.12 4.60 7.10
C PRO A 75 20.72 3.19 6.99
N TYR A 76 19.88 2.14 6.97
CA TYR A 76 20.29 0.75 7.09
C TYR A 76 20.35 0.05 5.73
N LEU A 77 21.41 0.35 4.97
CA LEU A 77 21.65 -0.16 3.61
C LEU A 77 21.59 -1.70 3.45
N LEU A 78 21.81 -2.43 4.53
CA LEU A 78 21.89 -3.90 4.56
C LEU A 78 20.67 -4.56 5.21
N ARG A 79 19.61 -3.79 5.47
CA ARG A 79 18.33 -4.32 5.95
C ARG A 79 17.83 -5.42 5.00
N GLN A 80 17.47 -6.57 5.56
CA GLN A 80 17.04 -7.77 4.81
C GLN A 80 18.10 -8.37 3.86
N LYS A 81 19.35 -7.93 3.90
CA LYS A 81 20.44 -8.49 3.06
C LYS A 81 21.38 -9.43 3.81
N ILE A 82 21.58 -9.21 5.11
CA ILE A 82 22.45 -10.04 5.94
C ILE A 82 21.62 -11.07 6.69
N ARG A 83 22.06 -12.34 6.67
CA ARG A 83 21.48 -13.43 7.46
C ARG A 83 22.43 -13.87 8.56
N CYS A 84 21.86 -14.24 9.71
CA CYS A 84 22.60 -14.86 10.79
C CYS A 84 22.99 -16.30 10.39
N PRO A 85 24.27 -16.70 10.49
CA PRO A 85 24.68 -18.05 10.16
C PRO A 85 24.15 -19.11 11.14
N PHE A 86 23.74 -18.69 12.35
CA PHE A 86 23.28 -19.62 13.39
C PHE A 86 21.76 -19.87 13.34
N CYS A 87 20.94 -18.84 13.11
CA CYS A 87 19.47 -18.98 13.11
C CYS A 87 18.81 -18.78 11.75
N GLY A 88 19.57 -18.39 10.71
CA GLY A 88 19.07 -18.17 9.35
C GLY A 88 18.20 -16.92 9.15
N ARG A 89 17.82 -16.22 10.23
CA ARG A 89 17.02 -14.99 10.17
C ARG A 89 17.83 -13.81 9.64
N HIS A 90 17.15 -12.82 9.05
CA HIS A 90 17.79 -11.57 8.67
C HIS A 90 18.19 -10.77 9.91
N LEU A 91 19.38 -10.18 9.90
CA LEU A 91 19.80 -9.30 10.99
C LEU A 91 18.93 -8.04 11.04
N SER A 92 18.62 -7.61 12.25
CA SER A 92 17.79 -6.43 12.51
C SER A 92 18.68 -5.22 12.77
N SER A 93 18.37 -4.11 12.09
CA SER A 93 19.03 -2.84 12.30
C SER A 93 18.61 -2.21 13.63
N LYS A 94 19.57 -1.74 14.43
CA LYS A 94 19.36 -1.04 15.70
C LYS A 94 20.25 0.19 15.77
N TYR A 95 19.76 1.22 16.45
CA TYR A 95 20.60 2.32 16.90
C TYR A 95 20.54 2.44 18.41
N GLN A 96 21.63 2.94 19.00
CA GLN A 96 21.73 3.22 20.42
C GLN A 96 22.42 4.56 20.62
N TRP A 97 21.84 5.41 21.46
CA TRP A 97 22.47 6.66 21.87
C TRP A 97 23.63 6.37 22.81
N ASN A 98 24.81 6.91 22.51
CA ASN A 98 25.95 6.84 23.41
C ASN A 98 26.00 8.10 24.28
N THR A 99 25.50 7.98 25.52
CA THR A 99 25.45 9.08 26.50
C THR A 99 26.84 9.64 26.84
N LYS A 100 27.92 8.84 26.69
CA LYS A 100 29.29 9.26 26.99
C LYS A 100 30.01 9.94 25.81
N LYS A 101 29.68 9.57 24.57
CA LYS A 101 30.38 10.01 23.36
C LYS A 101 29.56 10.93 22.45
N THR A 102 28.38 11.37 22.90
CA THR A 102 27.43 12.25 22.18
C THR A 102 27.17 11.83 20.73
N LYS A 103 27.27 10.53 20.43
CA LYS A 103 27.14 9.96 19.08
C LYS A 103 26.17 8.79 19.09
N THR A 104 25.41 8.64 18.02
CA THR A 104 24.53 7.49 17.79
C THR A 104 25.33 6.34 17.19
N LEU A 105 25.25 5.16 17.80
CA LEU A 105 25.83 3.92 17.26
C LEU A 105 24.78 3.18 16.45
N HIS A 106 25.10 2.81 15.22
CA HIS A 106 24.24 2.02 14.34
C HIS A 106 24.87 0.64 14.13
N TYR A 107 24.11 -0.43 14.37
CA TYR A 107 24.59 -1.80 14.22
C TYR A 107 23.47 -2.75 13.77
N TYR A 108 23.87 -3.90 13.22
CA TYR A 108 22.99 -5.01 12.91
C TYR A 108 23.18 -6.08 13.98
N HIS A 109 22.09 -6.60 14.52
CA HIS A 109 22.12 -7.65 15.53
C HIS A 109 21.19 -8.80 15.14
N CYS A 110 21.53 -9.99 15.62
CA CYS A 110 20.65 -11.14 15.52
C CYS A 110 19.52 -10.98 16.55
N THR A 111 18.30 -11.31 16.15
CA THR A 111 17.10 -11.30 16.98
C THR A 111 16.58 -12.70 17.26
#